data_AF-A0A0N8PQK0-F1
#
_entry.id   AF-A0A0N8PQK0-F1
#
_cell.length_a   1.000
_cell.length_b   1.000
_cell.length_c   1.000
_cell.angle_alpha   90.00
_cell.angle_beta   90.00
_cell.angle_gamma   90.00
#
_symmetry.space_group_name_H-M   'P 1'
#
loop_
_entity.id
_entity.type
_entity.pdbx_description
1 polymer ?
#
loop_
_entity_poly.entity_id
_entity_poly.type
_entity_poly.pdbx_seq_one_letter_code
_entity_poly.pdbx_strand_id
1 'polypeptide(L)'
;THNTDFAKGFVGLLGHQQAIGHAFHITSDESLTWDQIYAATAAAAGAELKIVHIASDFLAACNPDFRGGLIGDKAASVVFDNTKIKRFVPDFCATTPFARGIEQSVAWFDADLARQQTDAATERGWDMLIDAYERGLAGAVELFRSANA
;
A
#
# COMPACT_ATOMS: atom_id res chain seq x y z
N THR A 1 8.13 -5.45 -2.51
CA THR A 1 8.98 -6.38 -3.29
C THR A 1 8.35 -6.67 -4.62
N HIS A 2 9.09 -6.47 -5.72
CA HIS A 2 8.61 -6.88 -7.04
C HIS A 2 8.55 -8.41 -7.17
N ASN A 3 7.65 -8.95 -8.02
CA ASN A 3 7.43 -10.39 -8.12
C ASN A 3 8.68 -11.16 -8.61
N THR A 4 9.48 -10.58 -9.52
CA THR A 4 10.72 -11.19 -10.02
C THR A 4 11.80 -11.27 -8.95
N ASP A 5 11.87 -10.27 -8.07
CA ASP A 5 12.79 -10.28 -6.94
C ASP A 5 12.33 -11.25 -5.85
N PHE A 6 11.03 -11.29 -5.56
CA PHE A 6 10.44 -12.30 -4.68
C PHE A 6 10.79 -13.71 -5.17
N ALA A 7 10.67 -13.97 -6.47
CA ALA A 7 10.99 -15.27 -7.06
C ALA A 7 12.44 -15.70 -6.80
N LYS A 8 13.42 -14.80 -6.85
CA LYS A 8 14.82 -15.11 -6.53
C LYS A 8 14.96 -15.65 -5.10
N GLY A 9 14.34 -14.97 -4.13
CA GLY A 9 14.38 -15.38 -2.73
C GLY A 9 13.61 -16.68 -2.49
N PHE A 10 12.42 -16.80 -3.07
CA PHE A 10 11.57 -17.98 -2.89
C PHE A 10 12.18 -19.23 -3.53
N VAL A 11 12.61 -19.14 -4.79
CA VAL A 11 13.24 -20.26 -5.51
C VAL A 11 14.55 -20.67 -4.85
N GLY A 12 15.34 -19.71 -4.35
CA GLY A 12 16.57 -20.01 -3.60
C GLY A 12 16.37 -20.84 -2.33
N LEU A 13 15.16 -20.80 -1.74
CA LEU A 13 14.81 -21.63 -0.57
C LEU A 13 14.28 -23.03 -0.95
N LEU A 14 13.81 -23.22 -2.18
CA LEU A 14 13.25 -24.51 -2.59
C LEU A 14 14.34 -25.59 -2.62
N GLY A 15 14.10 -26.69 -1.92
CA GLY A 15 15.08 -27.77 -1.76
C GLY A 15 16.23 -27.46 -0.80
N HIS A 16 16.26 -26.28 -0.18
CA HIS A 16 17.28 -25.92 0.80
C HIS A 16 17.02 -26.65 2.12
N GLN A 17 17.69 -27.77 2.37
CA GLN A 17 17.41 -28.65 3.52
C GLN A 17 17.46 -27.93 4.87
N GLN A 18 18.38 -26.97 5.04
CA GLN A 18 18.47 -26.17 6.27
C GLN A 18 17.31 -25.17 6.46
N ALA A 19 16.51 -24.89 5.42
CA ALA A 19 15.39 -23.96 5.51
C ALA A 19 14.13 -24.60 6.13
N ILE A 20 14.11 -25.94 6.30
CA ILE A 20 13.00 -26.66 6.91
C ILE A 20 12.79 -26.19 8.36
N GLY A 21 11.55 -25.83 8.71
CA GLY A 21 11.20 -25.36 10.05
C GLY A 21 11.44 -23.86 10.29
N HIS A 22 11.87 -23.11 9.27
CA HIS A 22 12.05 -21.66 9.36
C HIS A 22 10.92 -20.88 8.67
N ALA A 23 10.53 -19.77 9.28
CA ALA A 23 9.80 -18.69 8.60
C ALA A 23 10.79 -17.66 8.02
N PHE A 24 10.48 -17.09 6.85
CA PHE A 24 11.31 -16.08 6.18
C PHE A 24 10.47 -14.87 5.79
N HIS A 25 11.05 -13.68 5.96
CA HIS A 25 10.60 -12.48 5.27
C HIS A 25 11.35 -12.41 3.93
N ILE A 26 10.62 -12.26 2.83
CA ILE A 26 11.19 -12.07 1.49
C ILE A 26 10.76 -10.68 1.03
N THR A 27 11.48 -9.68 1.53
CA THR A 27 11.13 -8.28 1.30
C THR A 27 12.27 -7.50 0.65
N SER A 28 11.95 -6.38 0.00
CA SER A 28 12.95 -5.39 -0.38
C SER A 28 13.45 -4.65 0.87
N ASP A 29 14.66 -4.07 0.81
CA ASP A 29 15.15 -3.16 1.86
C ASP A 29 14.58 -1.74 1.72
N GLU A 30 13.81 -1.49 0.66
CA GLU A 30 13.09 -0.25 0.44
C GLU A 30 11.88 -0.15 1.39
N SER A 31 11.78 0.97 2.11
CA SER A 31 10.67 1.33 3.00
C SER A 31 10.04 2.63 2.52
N LEU A 32 8.74 2.62 2.22
CA LEU A 32 8.01 3.75 1.66
C LEU A 32 6.80 4.12 2.52
N THR A 33 6.45 5.40 2.54
CA THR A 33 5.17 5.86 3.07
C THR A 33 4.04 5.62 2.07
N TRP A 34 2.79 5.62 2.54
CA TRP A 34 1.61 5.59 1.66
C TRP A 34 1.63 6.73 0.63
N ASP A 35 2.00 7.94 1.03
CA ASP A 35 2.12 9.09 0.13
C ASP A 35 3.15 8.86 -0.99
N GLN A 36 4.30 8.25 -0.68
CA GLN A 36 5.33 7.93 -1.68
C GLN A 36 4.85 6.84 -2.66
N ILE A 37 4.15 5.83 -2.15
CA ILE A 37 3.54 4.77 -2.98
C ILE A 37 2.53 5.37 -3.95
N TYR A 38 1.61 6.22 -3.47
CA TYR A 38 0.61 6.85 -4.33
C TYR A 38 1.23 7.88 -5.29
N ALA A 39 2.26 8.61 -4.89
CA ALA A 39 2.98 9.52 -5.78
C ALA A 39 3.65 8.79 -6.94
N ALA A 40 4.33 7.67 -6.69
CA ALA A 40 4.91 6.85 -7.73
C ALA A 40 3.84 6.23 -8.65
N THR A 41 2.69 5.84 -8.08
CA THR A 41 1.55 5.29 -8.84
C THR A 41 0.93 6.34 -9.77
N ALA A 42 0.67 7.55 -9.27
CA ALA A 42 0.12 8.64 -10.06
C ALA A 42 1.06 9.07 -11.20
N ALA A 43 2.37 9.14 -10.91
CA ALA A 43 3.39 9.41 -11.92
C ALA A 43 3.40 8.34 -13.02
N ALA A 44 3.32 7.06 -12.66
CA ALA A 44 3.24 5.95 -13.61
C ALA A 44 1.97 6.00 -14.48
N ALA A 45 0.84 6.42 -13.90
CA ALA A 45 -0.44 6.59 -14.61
C ALA A 45 -0.55 7.90 -15.41
N GLY A 46 0.46 8.78 -15.35
CA GLY A 46 0.40 10.11 -15.99
C GLY A 46 -0.70 11.01 -15.42
N ALA A 47 -1.10 10.79 -14.17
CA ALA A 47 -2.21 11.47 -13.52
C ALA A 47 -1.75 12.45 -12.42
N GLU A 48 -2.56 13.47 -12.16
CA GLU A 48 -2.37 14.35 -11.01
C GLU A 48 -2.69 13.60 -9.71
N LEU A 49 -1.79 13.68 -8.73
CA LEU A 49 -2.00 13.07 -7.41
C LEU A 49 -2.87 13.97 -6.52
N LYS A 50 -4.04 13.48 -6.11
CA LYS A 50 -4.93 14.14 -5.15
C LYS A 50 -5.10 13.24 -3.91
N ILE A 51 -4.41 13.57 -2.83
CA ILE A 51 -4.45 12.78 -1.58
C ILE A 51 -5.41 13.44 -0.59
N VAL A 52 -6.27 12.62 0.02
CA VAL A 52 -7.07 12.96 1.19
C VAL A 52 -6.61 12.07 2.35
N HIS A 53 -6.12 12.67 3.43
CA HIS A 53 -5.69 11.94 4.62
C HIS A 53 -6.84 11.79 5.61
N ILE A 54 -7.33 10.56 5.79
CA ILE A 54 -8.43 10.23 6.71
C ILE A 54 -7.90 9.26 7.77
N ALA A 55 -8.25 9.52 9.04
CA ALA A 55 -7.83 8.68 10.15
C ALA A 55 -8.39 7.25 10.02
N SER A 56 -7.56 6.25 10.33
CA SER A 56 -7.92 4.84 10.13
C SER A 56 -9.07 4.37 11.04
N ASP A 57 -9.21 4.94 12.22
CA ASP A 57 -10.32 4.70 13.15
C ASP A 57 -11.64 5.22 12.59
N PHE A 58 -11.64 6.40 11.97
CA PHE A 58 -12.79 6.94 11.25
C PHE A 58 -13.20 6.02 10.09
N LEU A 59 -12.23 5.63 9.24
CA LEU A 59 -12.47 4.72 8.12
C LEU A 59 -13.11 3.41 8.59
N ALA A 60 -12.59 2.79 9.66
CA ALA A 60 -13.13 1.55 10.20
C ALA A 60 -14.47 1.71 10.93
N ALA A 61 -14.78 2.89 11.46
CA ALA A 61 -16.08 3.20 12.04
C ALA A 61 -17.17 3.33 10.96
N CYS A 62 -16.83 3.94 9.81
CA CYS A 62 -17.73 4.06 8.68
C CYS A 62 -17.88 2.76 7.88
N ASN A 63 -16.82 1.97 7.77
CA ASN A 63 -16.83 0.66 7.13
C ASN A 63 -16.11 -0.40 7.99
N PRO A 64 -16.84 -1.24 8.73
CA PRO A 64 -16.26 -2.27 9.60
C PRO A 64 -15.31 -3.26 8.90
N ASP A 65 -15.43 -3.46 7.58
CA ASP A 65 -14.55 -4.35 6.82
C ASP A 65 -13.09 -3.86 6.83
N PHE A 66 -12.87 -2.56 7.02
CA PHE A 66 -11.54 -1.98 7.14
C PHE A 66 -10.87 -2.31 8.48
N ARG A 67 -11.59 -2.79 9.50
CA ARG A 67 -10.99 -3.05 10.81
C ARG A 67 -9.85 -4.07 10.75
N GLY A 68 -10.02 -5.16 9.98
CA GLY A 68 -8.97 -6.16 9.82
C GLY A 68 -7.84 -5.64 8.91
N GLY A 69 -8.19 -5.31 7.67
CA GLY A 69 -7.19 -5.00 6.64
C GLY A 69 -6.52 -3.62 6.76
N LEU A 70 -7.17 -2.62 7.37
CA LEU A 70 -6.59 -1.29 7.56
C LEU A 70 -5.95 -1.18 8.94
N ILE A 71 -6.74 -1.28 10.02
CA ILE A 71 -6.22 -1.09 11.39
C ILE A 71 -5.23 -2.19 11.76
N GLY A 72 -5.54 -3.46 11.43
CA GLY A 72 -4.70 -4.60 11.80
C GLY A 72 -3.41 -4.75 11.00
N ASP A 73 -3.28 -4.11 9.83
CA ASP A 73 -2.21 -4.40 8.87
C ASP A 73 -1.57 -3.14 8.25
N LYS A 74 -2.36 -2.17 7.80
CA LYS A 74 -1.89 -1.03 6.99
C LYS A 74 -1.68 0.28 7.74
N ALA A 75 -2.23 0.39 8.95
CA ALA A 75 -2.14 1.58 9.78
C ALA A 75 -0.76 1.75 10.45
N ALA A 76 -0.02 0.65 10.61
CA ALA A 76 1.34 0.65 11.16
C ALA A 76 2.38 0.40 10.07
N SER A 77 3.49 1.12 10.12
CA SER A 77 4.64 0.82 9.25
C SER A 77 5.32 -0.47 9.69
N VAL A 78 5.65 -1.32 8.73
CA VAL A 78 6.40 -2.56 8.99
C VAL A 78 7.69 -2.55 8.20
N VAL A 79 8.82 -2.62 8.91
CA VAL A 79 10.17 -2.70 8.33
C VAL A 79 10.76 -4.05 8.73
N PHE A 80 11.13 -4.86 7.75
CA PHE A 80 11.56 -6.24 7.97
C PHE A 80 13.08 -6.37 7.92
N ASP A 81 13.62 -7.22 8.80
CA ASP A 81 15.01 -7.64 8.75
C ASP A 81 15.20 -8.74 7.68
N ASN A 82 15.86 -8.40 6.58
CA ASN A 82 16.18 -9.32 5.50
C ASN A 82 17.51 -10.08 5.71
N THR A 83 18.23 -9.91 6.83
CA THR A 83 19.52 -10.58 7.06
C THR A 83 19.40 -12.09 7.03
N LYS A 84 18.29 -12.66 7.55
CA LYS A 84 18.07 -14.10 7.55
C LYS A 84 17.98 -14.67 6.14
N ILE A 85 17.12 -14.11 5.28
CA ILE A 85 16.96 -14.61 3.92
C ILE A 85 18.26 -14.45 3.13
N LYS A 86 18.97 -13.33 3.28
CA LYS A 86 20.27 -13.09 2.62
C LYS A 86 21.38 -14.05 3.06
N ARG A 87 21.29 -14.65 4.25
CA ARG A 87 22.21 -15.71 4.69
C ARG A 87 21.92 -17.06 4.02
N PHE A 88 20.63 -17.39 3.82
CA PHE A 88 20.22 -18.65 3.20
C PHE A 88 20.28 -18.60 1.67
N VAL A 89 20.04 -17.42 1.09
CA VAL A 89 20.06 -17.17 -0.35
C VAL A 89 20.93 -15.94 -0.60
N PRO A 90 22.27 -16.10 -0.69
CA PRO A 90 23.20 -14.96 -0.85
C PRO A 90 22.96 -14.11 -2.09
N ASP A 91 22.40 -14.69 -3.15
CA ASP A 91 22.06 -14.00 -4.39
C ASP A 91 20.72 -13.23 -4.30
N PHE A 92 20.00 -13.35 -3.17
CA PHE A 92 18.77 -12.59 -2.96
C PHE A 92 19.09 -11.11 -2.71
N CYS A 93 18.89 -10.32 -3.76
CA CYS A 93 18.86 -8.87 -3.70
C CYS A 93 17.63 -8.39 -4.47
N ALA A 94 16.79 -7.58 -3.82
CA ALA A 94 15.69 -6.91 -4.49
C ALA A 94 16.24 -5.78 -5.35
N THR A 95 16.20 -5.95 -6.66
CA THR A 95 16.82 -5.03 -7.64
C THR A 95 15.84 -4.07 -8.28
N THR A 96 14.54 -4.27 -8.08
CA THR A 96 13.48 -3.46 -8.69
C THR A 96 12.88 -2.52 -7.63
N PRO A 97 13.15 -1.20 -7.69
CA PRO A 97 12.47 -0.23 -6.84
C PRO A 97 10.96 -0.21 -7.12
N PHE A 98 10.15 0.13 -6.12
CA PHE A 98 8.70 0.20 -6.27
C PHE A 98 8.27 1.05 -7.47
N ALA A 99 8.89 2.22 -7.66
CA ALA A 99 8.59 3.14 -8.76
C ALA A 99 8.71 2.48 -10.15
N ARG A 100 9.67 1.55 -10.35
CA ARG A 100 9.81 0.81 -11.61
C ARG A 100 8.84 -0.36 -11.71
N GLY A 101 8.55 -1.03 -10.60
CA GLY A 101 7.56 -2.10 -10.56
C GLY A 101 6.14 -1.59 -10.86
N ILE A 102 5.77 -0.43 -10.33
CA ILE A 102 4.44 0.14 -10.55
C ILE A 102 4.26 0.64 -11.99
N GLU A 103 5.30 1.21 -12.62
CA GLU A 103 5.30 1.52 -14.06
C GLU A 103 4.94 0.29 -14.92
N GLN A 104 5.54 -0.87 -14.62
CA GLN A 104 5.24 -2.11 -15.34
C GLN A 104 3.81 -2.60 -15.10
N SER A 105 3.31 -2.40 -13.87
CA SER A 105 1.96 -2.81 -13.49
C SER A 105 0.90 -1.96 -14.18
N VAL A 106 1.12 -0.64 -14.23
CA VAL A 106 0.26 0.31 -14.96
C VAL A 106 0.32 0.04 -16.46
N ALA A 107 1.52 -0.15 -17.04
CA ALA A 107 1.64 -0.47 -18.47
C ALA A 107 0.92 -1.78 -18.84
N TRP A 108 0.97 -2.80 -17.96
CA TRP A 108 0.20 -4.03 -18.15
C TRP A 108 -1.31 -3.79 -18.04
N PHE A 109 -1.77 -2.94 -17.11
CA PHE A 109 -3.18 -2.58 -16.97
C PHE A 109 -3.69 -1.81 -18.20
N ASP A 110 -2.92 -0.84 -18.70
CA ASP A 110 -3.27 0.02 -19.83
C ASP A 110 -3.23 -0.68 -21.19
N ALA A 111 -2.53 -1.82 -21.29
CA ALA A 111 -2.44 -2.59 -22.53
C ALA A 111 -3.77 -3.24 -22.96
N ASP A 112 -4.79 -3.26 -22.10
CA ASP A 112 -6.05 -3.96 -22.36
C ASP A 112 -7.24 -3.30 -21.62
N LEU A 113 -8.11 -2.65 -22.39
CA LEU A 113 -9.30 -1.95 -21.86
C LEU A 113 -10.23 -2.87 -21.07
N ALA A 114 -10.23 -4.19 -21.31
CA ALA A 114 -11.06 -5.13 -20.55
C ALA A 114 -10.66 -5.22 -19.06
N ARG A 115 -9.44 -4.77 -18.71
CA ARG A 115 -8.93 -4.72 -17.33
C ARG A 115 -9.35 -3.44 -16.61
N GLN A 116 -9.69 -2.40 -17.36
CA GLN A 116 -10.05 -1.06 -16.85
C GLN A 116 -11.49 -1.01 -16.36
N GLN A 117 -11.87 -1.96 -15.51
CA GLN A 117 -13.21 -2.05 -14.94
C GLN A 117 -13.34 -1.10 -13.76
N THR A 118 -14.43 -0.35 -13.72
CA THR A 118 -14.79 0.53 -12.60
C THR A 118 -15.97 -0.04 -11.83
N ASP A 119 -16.02 0.25 -10.54
CA ASP A 119 -17.15 -0.07 -9.67
C ASP A 119 -17.77 1.22 -9.13
N ALA A 120 -18.87 1.62 -9.76
CA ALA A 120 -19.58 2.84 -9.40
C ALA A 120 -20.14 2.81 -7.96
N ALA A 121 -20.40 1.63 -7.37
CA ALA A 121 -20.82 1.55 -5.97
C ALA A 121 -19.66 1.87 -5.03
N THR A 122 -18.48 1.35 -5.34
CA THR A 122 -17.24 1.67 -4.61
C THR A 122 -16.89 3.15 -4.73
N GLU A 123 -16.95 3.75 -5.93
CA GLU A 123 -16.72 5.19 -6.15
C GLU A 123 -17.64 6.06 -5.29
N ARG A 124 -18.96 5.81 -5.34
CA ARG A 124 -19.93 6.52 -4.49
C ARG A 124 -19.65 6.36 -3.00
N GLY A 125 -19.16 5.19 -2.59
CA GLY A 125 -18.76 4.93 -1.21
C GLY A 125 -17.60 5.83 -0.77
N TRP A 126 -16.59 6.00 -1.63
CA TRP A 126 -15.48 6.91 -1.37
C TRP A 126 -15.91 8.37 -1.34
N ASP A 127 -16.72 8.82 -2.31
CA ASP A 127 -17.24 10.19 -2.33
C ASP A 127 -18.02 10.52 -1.06
N MET A 128 -18.91 9.62 -0.65
CA MET A 128 -19.70 9.77 0.58
C MET A 128 -18.81 9.85 1.83
N LEU A 129 -17.75 9.05 1.89
CA LEU A 129 -16.84 9.00 3.03
C LEU A 129 -15.97 10.27 3.11
N ILE A 130 -15.46 10.76 1.98
CA ILE A 130 -14.70 12.01 1.89
C ILE A 130 -15.57 13.19 2.33
N ASP A 131 -16.76 13.32 1.75
CA ASP A 131 -17.71 14.39 2.06
C ASP A 131 -18.14 14.39 3.54
N ALA A 132 -18.37 13.21 4.13
CA ALA A 132 -18.66 13.09 5.56
C ALA A 132 -17.47 13.56 6.43
N TYR A 133 -16.25 13.18 6.07
CA TYR A 133 -15.05 13.57 6.79
C TYR A 133 -14.79 15.08 6.71
N GLU A 134 -14.89 15.66 5.51
CA GLU A 134 -14.68 17.10 5.27
C GLU A 134 -15.69 17.97 6.00
N ARG A 135 -16.99 17.59 5.98
CA ARG A 135 -18.01 18.29 6.77
C ARG A 135 -17.75 18.21 8.27
N GLY A 136 -17.36 17.04 8.77
CA GLY A 136 -17.03 16.85 10.18
C GLY A 136 -15.86 17.73 10.62
N LEU A 137 -14.81 17.77 9.79
CA LEU A 137 -13.65 18.64 10.03
C LEU A 137 -14.03 20.12 10.00
N ALA A 138 -14.78 20.57 8.99
CA ALA A 138 -15.20 21.96 8.88
C ALA A 138 -16.05 22.41 10.08
N GLY A 139 -17.02 21.59 10.50
CA GLY A 139 -17.85 21.87 11.67
C GLY A 139 -17.05 21.92 12.97
N ALA A 140 -16.09 21.01 13.16
CA ALA A 140 -15.20 21.05 14.32
C ALA A 140 -14.36 22.34 14.34
N VAL A 141 -13.79 22.74 13.18
CA VAL A 141 -13.01 23.97 13.06
C VAL A 141 -13.85 25.21 13.43
N GLU A 142 -15.11 25.29 12.99
CA GLU A 142 -16.02 26.40 13.34
C GLU A 142 -16.35 26.43 14.84
N LEU A 143 -16.65 25.27 15.43
CA LEU A 143 -16.93 25.14 16.86
C LEU A 143 -15.75 25.62 17.71
N PHE A 144 -14.53 25.19 17.40
CA PHE A 144 -13.36 25.59 18.17
C PHE A 144 -12.95 27.05 17.92
N ARG A 145 -13.29 27.65 16.77
CA ARG A 145 -13.08 29.09 16.54
C ARG A 145 -14.05 29.93 17.36
N SER A 146 -15.34 29.57 17.39
CA SER A 146 -16.35 30.32 18.15
C SER A 146 -16.17 30.20 19.67
N ALA A 147 -15.65 29.08 20.16
CA ALA A 147 -15.33 28.90 21.59
C ALA A 147 -14.09 29.69 22.06
N ASN A 148 -13.23 30.13 21.13
CA ASN A 148 -11.99 30.87 21.42
C ASN A 148 -12.07 32.37 21.03
N ALA A 149 -13.25 32.84 20.60
CA ALA A 149 -13.52 34.24 20.25
C ALA A 149 -14.24 34.94 21.42
#